data_AF-A0A3M6UMD1-F1
#
_entry.id   AF-A0A3M6UMD1-F1
#
_cell.length_a   1.000
_cell.length_b   1.000
_cell.length_c   1.000
_cell.angle_alpha   90.00
_cell.angle_beta   90.00
_cell.angle_gamma   90.00
#
_symmetry.space_group_name_H-M   'P 1'
#
loop_
_entity.id
_entity.type
_entity.pdbx_description
1 polymer ?
#
loop_
_entity_poly.entity_id
_entity_poly.type
_entity_poly.pdbx_seq_one_letter_code
_entity_poly.pdbx_strand_id
1 'polypeptide(L)'
;MEFSAPFLATYWPYIASILVGVILSHFVKRSFQPQSPGYTVDLDPSEDNEHAAIPPADPLTYRPIGDGNAPNIAYPWFDDRLEEDQMKKTSAEFYVKMNRRRSVRKISDEDVPIEVVENLIRTAGI
;
A
#
# COMPACT_ATOMS: atom_id res chain seq x y z
N MET A 1 -40.60 39.26 -30.76
CA MET A 1 -39.29 39.32 -30.09
C MET A 1 -38.27 38.73 -31.04
N GLU A 2 -37.54 39.59 -31.74
CA GLU A 2 -36.51 39.15 -32.69
C GLU A 2 -35.35 38.52 -31.93
N PHE A 3 -35.02 37.27 -32.27
CA PHE A 3 -34.03 36.47 -31.55
C PHE A 3 -32.62 37.02 -31.83
N SER A 4 -32.06 37.74 -30.85
CA SER A 4 -30.85 38.58 -30.96
C SER A 4 -29.52 37.78 -31.00
N ALA A 5 -29.46 36.73 -31.82
CA ALA A 5 -28.23 35.95 -32.02
C ALA A 5 -28.25 35.21 -33.37
N PRO A 6 -28.00 35.91 -34.51
CA PRO A 6 -28.01 35.27 -35.84
C PRO A 6 -26.95 34.16 -35.97
N PHE A 7 -25.88 34.22 -35.16
CA PHE A 7 -24.87 33.17 -35.09
C PHE A 7 -25.45 31.87 -34.52
N LEU A 8 -26.29 31.95 -33.48
CA LEU A 8 -26.78 30.78 -32.78
C LEU A 8 -27.81 30.04 -33.64
N ALA A 9 -28.66 30.76 -34.36
CA ALA A 9 -29.63 30.16 -35.28
C ALA A 9 -28.97 29.39 -36.44
N THR A 10 -27.89 29.93 -37.02
CA THR A 10 -27.18 29.30 -38.15
C THR A 10 -26.35 28.09 -37.71
N TYR A 11 -25.69 28.17 -36.55
CA TYR A 11 -24.71 27.16 -36.13
C TYR A 11 -25.23 26.18 -35.07
N TRP A 12 -26.48 26.32 -34.60
CA TRP A 12 -27.13 25.40 -33.65
C TRP A 12 -26.96 23.90 -33.98
N PRO A 13 -27.16 23.41 -35.22
CA PRO A 13 -27.00 21.99 -35.49
C PRO A 13 -25.57 21.47 -35.24
N TYR A 14 -24.54 22.30 -35.49
CA TYR A 14 -23.14 21.95 -35.21
C TYR A 14 -22.83 22.00 -33.71
N ILE A 15 -23.39 22.97 -32.99
CA ILE A 15 -23.24 23.05 -31.54
C ILE A 15 -23.91 21.83 -30.87
N ALA A 16 -25.10 21.45 -31.33
CA ALA A 16 -25.81 20.28 -30.84
C ALA A 16 -25.04 18.98 -31.11
N SER A 17 -24.42 18.81 -32.28
CA SER A 17 -23.64 17.60 -32.60
C SER A 17 -22.40 17.46 -31.71
N ILE A 18 -21.70 18.57 -31.43
CA ILE A 18 -20.54 18.58 -30.52
C ILE A 18 -20.98 18.21 -29.10
N LEU A 19 -22.07 18.78 -28.61
CA LEU A 19 -22.59 18.48 -27.27
C LEU A 19 -22.99 17.00 -27.13
N VAL A 20 -23.65 16.44 -28.14
CA VAL A 20 -24.00 15.00 -28.16
C VAL A 20 -22.74 14.14 -28.14
N GLY A 21 -21.71 14.50 -28.91
CA GLY A 21 -20.43 13.79 -28.91
C GLY A 21 -19.73 13.81 -27.54
N VAL A 22 -19.74 14.95 -26.85
CA VAL A 22 -19.17 15.09 -25.50
C VAL A 22 -19.95 14.27 -24.47
N ILE A 23 -21.28 14.28 -24.54
CA ILE A 23 -22.15 13.50 -23.65
C ILE A 23 -21.93 11.99 -23.88
N LEU A 24 -21.88 11.56 -25.14
CA LEU A 24 -21.64 10.16 -25.50
C LEU A 24 -20.26 9.69 -25.02
N SER A 25 -19.22 10.52 -25.17
CA SER A 25 -17.87 10.24 -24.67
C SER A 25 -17.85 10.11 -23.14
N HIS A 26 -18.56 10.98 -22.42
CA HIS A 26 -18.67 10.90 -20.97
C HIS A 26 -19.41 9.63 -20.51
N PHE A 27 -20.46 9.25 -21.24
CA PHE A 27 -21.24 8.05 -20.93
C PHE A 27 -20.43 6.76 -21.17
N VAL A 28 -19.67 6.70 -22.27
CA VAL A 28 -18.77 5.58 -22.56
C VAL A 28 -17.64 5.48 -21.53
N LYS A 29 -16.99 6.58 -21.16
CA LYS A 29 -15.95 6.56 -20.11
C LYS A 29 -16.49 6.13 -18.74
N ARG A 30 -17.76 6.44 -18.43
CA ARG A 30 -18.40 6.06 -17.18
C ARG A 30 -18.83 4.58 -17.15
N SER A 31 -19.29 4.05 -18.28
CA SER A 31 -19.72 2.65 -18.38
C SER A 31 -18.57 1.66 -18.64
N PHE A 32 -17.44 2.13 -19.17
CA PHE A 32 -16.27 1.30 -19.49
C PHE A 32 -15.02 1.72 -18.72
N GLN A 33 -15.16 2.02 -17.42
CA GLN A 33 -14.01 1.88 -16.52
C GLN A 33 -13.86 0.39 -16.20
N PRO A 34 -12.85 -0.33 -16.76
CA PRO A 34 -12.56 -1.66 -16.30
C PRO A 34 -12.18 -1.58 -14.81
N GLN A 35 -12.95 -2.26 -13.97
CA GLN A 35 -12.51 -2.59 -12.62
C GLN A 35 -11.41 -3.63 -12.75
N SER A 36 -10.15 -3.22 -12.73
CA SER A 36 -9.06 -4.13 -12.39
C SER A 36 -8.52 -3.75 -11.02
N PRO A 37 -8.97 -4.39 -9.93
CA PRO A 37 -8.11 -4.53 -8.76
C PRO A 37 -6.97 -5.46 -9.17
N GLY A 38 -5.94 -4.89 -9.78
CA GLY A 38 -4.69 -5.59 -10.06
C GLY A 38 -3.93 -5.75 -8.77
N TYR A 39 -4.28 -6.75 -7.96
CA TYR A 39 -3.33 -7.29 -7.00
C TYR A 39 -2.81 -8.59 -7.57
N THR A 40 -1.50 -8.65 -7.79
CA THR A 40 -0.79 -9.89 -8.03
C THR A 40 -0.48 -10.47 -6.65
N VAL A 41 -1.04 -11.64 -6.34
CA VAL A 41 -0.56 -12.43 -5.20
C VAL A 41 0.72 -13.09 -5.65
N ASP A 42 1.82 -12.80 -4.98
CA ASP A 42 3.05 -13.56 -5.15
C ASP A 42 2.81 -14.96 -4.57
N LEU A 43 2.61 -15.92 -5.46
CA LEU A 43 2.54 -17.34 -5.12
C LEU A 43 3.97 -17.88 -5.16
N ASP A 44 4.51 -18.29 -4.01
CA ASP A 44 5.80 -18.95 -3.93
C ASP A 44 5.68 -20.39 -4.46
N PRO A 45 6.35 -20.74 -5.58
CA PRO A 45 6.28 -22.09 -6.17
C PRO A 45 6.95 -23.18 -5.33
N SER A 46 7.58 -22.82 -4.21
CA SER A 46 8.21 -23.76 -3.28
C SER A 46 7.36 -24.15 -2.08
N GLU A 47 6.13 -23.62 -1.95
CA GLU A 47 5.17 -24.07 -0.94
C GLU A 47 4.37 -25.28 -1.45
N ASP A 48 4.77 -26.47 -1.01
CA ASP A 48 3.95 -27.68 -0.98
C ASP A 48 3.09 -27.73 0.29
N ASN A 49 2.12 -26.82 0.39
CA ASN A 49 1.08 -26.89 1.42
C ASN A 49 -0.23 -27.41 0.80
N GLU A 50 -0.62 -28.64 1.16
CA GLU A 50 -1.92 -29.28 0.83
C GLU A 50 -3.13 -28.51 1.40
N HIS A 51 -2.87 -27.41 2.12
CA HIS A 51 -3.84 -26.42 2.57
C HIS A 51 -3.64 -25.12 1.80
N ALA A 52 -4.11 -25.08 0.55
CA ALA A 52 -4.46 -23.82 -0.10
C ALA A 52 -5.62 -23.20 0.68
N ALA A 53 -5.29 -22.51 1.79
CA ALA A 53 -6.21 -21.71 2.55
C ALA A 53 -6.63 -20.54 1.66
N ILE A 54 -7.71 -20.74 0.91
CA ILE A 54 -8.52 -19.64 0.38
C ILE A 54 -8.74 -18.71 1.58
N PRO A 55 -8.23 -17.47 1.57
CA PRO A 55 -8.51 -16.55 2.67
C PRO A 55 -10.03 -16.43 2.76
N PRO A 56 -10.62 -16.51 3.97
CA PRO A 56 -12.07 -16.43 4.10
C PRO A 56 -12.55 -15.11 3.47
N ALA A 57 -13.69 -15.17 2.78
CA ALA A 57 -14.23 -14.07 1.97
C ALA A 57 -14.44 -12.75 2.76
N ASP A 58 -14.42 -12.82 4.09
CA ASP A 58 -14.44 -11.68 4.99
C ASP A 58 -13.11 -11.56 5.76
N PRO A 59 -12.30 -10.51 5.53
CA PRO A 59 -11.03 -10.29 6.24
C PRO A 59 -11.20 -10.15 7.77
N LEU A 60 -12.42 -9.94 8.27
CA LEU A 60 -12.72 -9.90 9.72
C LEU A 60 -12.88 -11.30 10.35
N THR A 61 -12.94 -12.37 9.55
CA THR A 61 -13.09 -13.75 10.04
C THR A 61 -11.78 -14.52 10.15
N TYR A 62 -10.64 -13.91 9.82
CA TYR A 62 -9.33 -14.50 10.06
C TYR A 62 -9.07 -14.59 11.57
N ARG A 63 -9.19 -15.81 12.13
CA ARG A 63 -8.61 -16.13 13.42
C ARG A 63 -7.21 -16.71 13.16
N PRO A 64 -6.13 -16.03 13.60
CA PRO A 64 -4.82 -16.66 13.55
C PRO A 64 -4.86 -17.95 14.38
N ILE A 65 -4.37 -19.05 13.81
CA ILE A 65 -4.23 -20.32 14.51
C ILE A 65 -3.24 -20.09 15.66
N GLY A 66 -3.76 -19.96 16.88
CA GLY A 66 -2.95 -19.54 18.04
C GLY A 66 -3.70 -18.72 19.09
N ASP A 67 -5.01 -18.55 18.98
CA ASP A 67 -5.89 -18.05 20.04
C ASP A 67 -6.01 -19.04 21.20
N GLY A 68 -4.86 -19.40 21.79
CA GLY A 68 -4.81 -19.87 23.16
C GLY A 68 -5.46 -18.83 24.06
N ASN A 69 -6.20 -19.28 25.07
CA ASN A 69 -6.84 -18.46 26.09
C ASN A 69 -5.81 -17.76 27.02
N ALA A 70 -4.84 -17.06 26.42
CA ALA A 70 -3.83 -16.31 27.13
C ALA A 70 -4.48 -15.07 27.76
N PRO A 71 -4.12 -14.71 29.00
CA PRO A 71 -4.62 -13.49 29.60
C PRO A 71 -4.15 -12.29 28.78
N ASN A 72 -5.10 -11.42 28.40
CA ASN A 72 -4.76 -10.12 27.86
C ASN A 72 -4.16 -9.27 28.99
N ILE A 73 -2.88 -8.96 28.86
CA ILE A 73 -2.19 -8.06 29.79
C ILE A 73 -2.11 -6.71 29.09
N ALA A 74 -2.56 -5.65 29.76
CA ALA A 74 -2.41 -4.29 29.25
C ALA A 74 -0.91 -4.02 29.02
N TYR A 75 -0.54 -3.68 27.78
CA TYR A 75 0.86 -3.43 27.43
C TYR A 75 1.38 -2.22 28.22
N PRO A 76 2.36 -2.40 29.12
CA PRO A 76 2.65 -1.40 30.14
C PRO A 76 3.75 -0.44 29.70
N TRP A 77 3.66 0.22 28.53
CA TRP A 77 4.62 1.29 28.19
C TRP A 77 4.08 2.28 27.15
N PHE A 78 3.67 3.47 27.61
CA PHE A 78 3.50 4.67 26.78
C PHE A 78 4.31 5.88 27.31
N ASP A 79 5.19 5.69 28.29
CA ASP A 79 5.86 6.81 28.98
C ASP A 79 7.05 7.39 28.20
N ASP A 80 7.61 6.67 27.23
CA ASP A 80 8.70 7.17 26.37
C ASP A 80 8.18 7.85 25.09
N ARG A 81 7.13 8.67 25.23
CA ARG A 81 6.68 9.50 24.11
C ARG A 81 7.70 10.61 23.87
N LEU A 82 8.42 10.49 22.76
CA LEU A 82 9.28 11.55 22.27
C LEU A 82 8.44 12.78 21.92
N GLU A 83 8.96 13.96 22.25
CA GLU A 83 8.45 15.24 21.74
C GLU A 83 8.53 15.26 20.20
N GLU A 84 7.64 16.01 19.56
CA GLU A 84 7.50 16.01 18.09
C GLU A 84 8.82 16.33 17.36
N ASP A 85 9.56 17.32 17.86
CA ASP A 85 10.84 17.71 17.27
C ASP A 85 11.89 16.59 17.41
N GLN A 86 11.89 15.89 18.53
CA GLN A 86 12.78 14.74 18.75
C GLN A 86 12.39 13.54 17.88
N MET A 87 11.09 13.32 17.63
CA MET A 87 10.61 12.32 16.68
C MET A 87 11.10 12.62 15.26
N LYS A 88 10.97 13.88 14.81
CA LYS A 88 11.43 14.32 13.48
C LYS A 88 12.94 14.11 13.32
N LYS A 89 13.70 14.49 14.34
CA LYS A 89 15.15 14.32 14.35
C LYS A 89 15.54 12.84 14.30
N THR A 90 15.01 12.03 15.22
CA THR A 90 15.36 10.61 15.35
C THR A 90 15.00 9.81 14.09
N SER A 91 13.83 10.08 13.52
CA SER A 91 13.39 9.44 12.27
C SER A 91 14.24 9.84 11.07
N ALA A 92 14.64 11.11 10.95
CA ALA A 92 15.52 11.57 9.88
C ALA A 92 16.92 10.94 9.97
N GLU A 93 17.49 10.87 11.18
CA GLU A 93 18.79 10.23 11.42
C GLU A 93 18.74 8.73 11.09
N PHE A 94 17.66 8.04 11.50
CA PHE A 94 17.45 6.64 11.17
C PHE A 94 17.31 6.42 9.66
N TYR A 95 16.56 7.28 8.96
CA TYR A 95 16.42 7.23 7.51
C TYR A 95 17.78 7.37 6.82
N VAL A 96 18.59 8.37 7.19
CA VAL A 96 19.93 8.56 6.62
C VAL A 96 20.83 7.35 6.89
N LYS A 97 20.76 6.76 8.09
CA LYS A 97 21.49 5.52 8.43
C LYS A 97 21.06 4.36 7.52
N MET A 98 19.76 4.13 7.36
CA MET A 98 19.23 3.03 6.54
C MET A 98 19.49 3.22 5.05
N ASN A 99 19.47 4.46 4.55
CA ASN A 99 19.75 4.78 3.16
C ASN A 99 21.19 4.41 2.74
N ARG A 100 22.14 4.33 3.70
CA ARG A 100 23.51 3.87 3.43
C ARG A 100 23.60 2.35 3.23
N ARG A 101 22.59 1.57 3.62
CA ARG A 101 22.60 0.11 3.48
C ARG A 101 22.59 -0.26 1.99
N ARG A 102 23.53 -1.10 1.57
CA ARG A 102 23.60 -1.67 0.21
C ARG A 102 23.72 -3.19 0.30
N SER A 103 23.18 -3.88 -0.70
CA SER A 103 23.41 -5.33 -0.84
C SER A 103 24.84 -5.57 -1.30
N VAL A 104 25.67 -6.13 -0.43
CA VAL A 104 27.07 -6.47 -0.71
C VAL A 104 27.15 -7.96 -1.04
N ARG A 105 27.83 -8.32 -2.14
CA ARG A 105 27.96 -9.71 -2.62
C ARG A 105 29.37 -10.30 -2.46
N LYS A 106 30.31 -9.51 -1.93
CA LYS A 106 31.68 -9.91 -1.63
C LYS A 106 31.96 -9.50 -0.19
N ILE A 107 32.18 -10.48 0.68
CA ILE A 107 32.35 -10.28 2.12
C ILE A 107 33.80 -10.59 2.47
N SER A 108 34.36 -9.87 3.45
CA SER A 108 35.70 -10.14 3.98
C SER A 108 35.68 -11.43 4.81
N ASP A 109 36.82 -12.11 4.91
CA ASP A 109 37.00 -13.27 5.80
C ASP A 109 37.34 -12.87 7.25
N GLU A 110 37.23 -11.58 7.58
CA GLU A 110 37.46 -11.06 8.93
C GLU A 110 36.35 -11.49 9.89
N ASP A 111 36.75 -11.99 11.06
CA ASP A 111 35.82 -12.41 12.11
C ASP A 111 35.02 -11.24 12.67
N VAL A 112 33.76 -11.51 13.04
CA VAL A 112 32.89 -10.56 13.74
C VAL A 112 32.57 -11.06 15.15
N PRO A 113 32.41 -10.17 16.15
CA PRO A 113 32.04 -10.59 17.49
C PRO A 113 30.69 -11.32 17.52
N ILE A 114 30.64 -12.50 18.14
CA ILE A 114 29.43 -13.34 18.18
C ILE A 114 28.23 -12.62 18.82
N GLU A 115 28.48 -11.78 19.83
CA GLU A 115 27.46 -10.97 20.51
C GLU A 115 26.71 -10.04 19.54
N VAL A 116 27.41 -9.49 18.54
CA VAL A 116 26.77 -8.65 17.51
C VAL A 116 25.77 -9.49 16.70
N VAL A 117 26.15 -10.71 16.33
CA VAL A 117 25.27 -11.63 15.59
C VAL A 117 24.06 -12.04 16.45
N GLU A 118 24.27 -12.37 17.72
CA GLU A 118 23.18 -12.71 18.64
C GLU A 118 22.19 -11.57 18.82
N ASN A 119 22.67 -10.33 18.97
CA ASN A 119 21.81 -9.16 19.08
C ASN A 119 20.99 -8.92 17.81
N LEU A 120 21.56 -9.16 16.63
CA LEU A 120 20.83 -9.08 15.36
C LEU A 120 19.75 -10.16 15.27
N ILE A 121 20.03 -11.39 15.71
CA ILE A 121 19.06 -12.48 15.74
C ILE A 121 17.93 -12.18 16.74
N ARG A 122 18.26 -11.72 17.96
CA ARG A 122 17.27 -11.29 18.96
C ARG A 122 16.38 -10.16 18.45
N THR A 123 16.93 -9.26 17.64
CA THR A 123 16.17 -8.17 17.00
C THR A 123 15.23 -8.70 15.91
N ALA A 124 15.58 -9.81 15.24
CA ALA A 124 14.77 -10.42 14.20
C ALA A 124 13.68 -11.36 14.72
N GLY A 125 13.85 -11.93 15.93
CA GLY A 125 12.85 -12.78 16.57
C GLY A 125 11.59 -11.99 16.89
N ILE A 126 10.51 -12.29 16.15
CA ILE A 126 9.12 -11.92 16.45
C ILE A 126 8.49 -13.05 17.25
#